data_AF-A0A7Y5IVY2-F1
#
_entry.id   AF-A0A7Y5IVY2-F1
#
_cell.length_a   1.000
_cell.length_b   1.000
_cell.length_c   1.000
_cell.angle_alpha   90.00
_cell.angle_beta   90.00
_cell.angle_gamma   90.00
#
_symmetry.space_group_name_H-M   'P 1'
#
loop_
_entity.id
_entity.type
_entity.pdbx_description
1 polymer ?
#
loop_
_entity_poly.entity_id
_entity_poly.type
_entity_poly.pdbx_seq_one_letter_code
_entity_poly.pdbx_strand_id
1 'polypeptide(L)'
;NVFDPENLEPLTEDHPRIDDIVYWGMSWNVPAFDGPLHEMLKKHYGNLSGEVTVREILPTVRTGNLQVAVYDLTDMVVWTANAGADGEAGPLNAYERSFVKLDMKRLFSQERPTPKQKTADKN
;
A
#
# COMPACT_ATOMS: atom_id res chain seq x y z
N ASN A 1 -18.00 8.86 -6.16
CA ASN A 1 -17.14 9.98 -6.62
C ASN A 1 -15.81 9.41 -7.07
N VAL A 2 -15.28 9.91 -8.17
CA VAL A 2 -13.89 9.66 -8.60
C VAL A 2 -13.12 10.92 -8.23
N PHE A 3 -12.00 10.77 -7.53
CA PHE A 3 -11.14 11.88 -7.15
C PHE A 3 -9.89 11.89 -8.03
N ASP A 4 -9.43 13.09 -8.33
CA ASP A 4 -8.23 13.41 -9.09
C ASP A 4 -7.44 14.50 -8.35
N PRO A 5 -6.22 14.86 -8.83
CA PRO A 5 -5.39 15.86 -8.15
C PRO A 5 -6.07 17.24 -8.03
N GLU A 6 -7.01 17.58 -8.91
CA GLU A 6 -7.68 18.89 -8.93
C GLU A 6 -8.89 18.95 -8.00
N ASN A 7 -9.49 17.80 -7.66
CA ASN A 7 -10.68 17.73 -6.81
C ASN A 7 -10.51 16.86 -5.55
N LEU A 8 -9.27 16.47 -5.21
CA LEU A 8 -8.98 15.76 -3.97
C LEU A 8 -9.55 16.52 -2.77
N GLU A 9 -10.24 15.78 -1.90
CA GLU A 9 -10.87 16.27 -0.67
C GLU A 9 -10.48 15.37 0.51
N PRO A 10 -10.47 15.91 1.74
CA PRO A 10 -10.76 17.31 2.08
C PRO A 10 -9.56 18.21 1.87
N LEU A 11 -9.74 19.34 1.19
CA LEU A 11 -8.65 20.32 1.07
C LEU A 11 -8.44 21.07 2.41
N THR A 12 -7.38 20.71 3.14
CA THR A 12 -7.01 21.33 4.43
C THR A 12 -5.53 21.67 4.50
N GLU A 13 -5.08 22.32 5.57
CA GLU A 13 -3.65 22.61 5.80
C GLU A 13 -2.80 21.33 5.89
N ASP A 14 -3.33 20.28 6.52
CA ASP A 14 -2.67 18.98 6.67
C ASP A 14 -2.96 18.01 5.51
N HIS A 15 -3.89 18.36 4.61
CA HIS A 15 -4.19 17.60 3.39
C HIS A 15 -4.22 18.51 2.13
N PRO A 16 -3.09 19.14 1.75
CA PRO A 16 -3.02 19.92 0.52
C PRO A 16 -2.92 19.02 -0.72
N ARG A 17 -3.48 19.49 -1.83
CA ARG A 17 -3.30 18.87 -3.15
C ARG A 17 -1.82 18.90 -3.56
N ILE A 18 -1.39 17.85 -4.25
CA ILE A 18 -0.10 17.76 -4.92
C ILE A 18 -0.41 17.40 -6.38
N ASP A 19 0.26 18.08 -7.32
CA ASP A 19 0.12 17.78 -8.74
C ASP A 19 0.28 16.27 -9.01
N ASP A 20 -0.55 15.70 -9.88
CA ASP A 20 -0.52 14.28 -10.27
C ASP A 20 -0.67 13.24 -9.14
N ILE A 21 -1.02 13.64 -7.92
CA ILE A 21 -1.13 12.73 -6.76
C ILE A 21 -2.51 12.82 -6.09
N VAL A 22 -3.09 11.65 -5.83
CA VAL A 22 -4.31 11.47 -5.04
C VAL A 22 -3.94 10.62 -3.83
N TYR A 23 -4.23 11.08 -2.61
CA TYR A 23 -3.82 10.38 -1.40
C TYR A 23 -4.76 10.63 -0.21
N TRP A 24 -4.78 9.68 0.72
CA TRP A 24 -5.36 9.82 2.06
C TRP A 24 -4.49 9.05 3.05
N GLY A 25 -4.36 9.56 4.27
CA GLY A 25 -3.73 8.86 5.38
C GLY A 25 -4.63 7.73 5.90
N MET A 26 -5.04 7.82 7.16
CA MET A 26 -5.83 6.77 7.80
C MET A 26 -7.34 6.89 7.52
N SER A 27 -7.86 8.11 7.36
CA SER A 27 -9.28 8.38 7.15
C SER A 27 -9.46 9.77 6.50
N TRP A 28 -10.70 10.22 6.36
CA TRP A 28 -11.09 11.41 5.59
C TRP A 28 -10.34 12.68 6.00
N ASN A 29 -10.22 13.01 7.28
CA ASN A 29 -9.50 14.19 7.75
C ASN A 29 -8.85 13.90 9.09
N VAL A 30 -7.65 13.31 9.06
CA VAL A 30 -6.91 12.99 10.29
C VAL A 30 -5.51 13.59 10.17
N PRO A 31 -5.32 14.85 10.62
CA PRO A 31 -4.07 15.60 10.51
C PRO A 31 -2.80 14.83 10.89
N ALA A 32 -2.87 14.03 11.95
CA ALA A 32 -1.76 13.21 12.45
C ALA A 32 -1.24 12.15 11.45
N PHE A 33 -2.02 11.82 10.42
CA PHE A 33 -1.64 10.88 9.35
C PHE A 33 -1.55 11.57 7.99
N ASP A 34 -2.44 12.53 7.72
CA ASP A 34 -2.49 13.23 6.43
C ASP A 34 -1.29 14.15 6.23
N GLY A 35 -0.91 14.93 7.24
CA GLY A 35 0.24 15.83 7.17
C GLY A 35 1.55 15.09 6.94
N PRO A 36 1.91 14.09 7.77
CA PRO A 36 3.11 13.28 7.55
C PRO A 36 3.13 12.56 6.19
N LEU A 37 1.97 12.11 5.69
CA LEU A 37 1.87 11.50 4.37
C LEU A 37 2.12 12.52 3.27
N HIS A 38 1.52 13.71 3.36
CA HIS A 38 1.76 14.81 2.44
C HIS A 38 3.25 15.17 2.36
N GLU A 39 3.91 15.34 3.51
CA GLU A 39 5.33 15.69 3.58
C GLU A 39 6.21 14.61 2.95
N MET A 40 5.92 13.34 3.18
CA MET A 40 6.65 12.23 2.55
C MET A 40 6.41 12.17 1.03
N LEU A 41 5.19 12.39 0.57
CA LEU A 41 4.87 12.43 -0.87
C LEU A 41 5.59 13.60 -1.56
N LYS A 42 5.60 14.78 -0.94
CA LYS A 42 6.35 15.95 -1.45
C LYS A 42 7.86 15.74 -1.43
N LYS A 43 8.40 15.20 -0.34
CA LYS A 43 9.84 14.90 -0.21
C LYS A 43 10.33 14.01 -1.35
N HIS A 44 9.52 13.04 -1.77
CA HIS A 44 9.86 12.08 -2.82
C HIS A 44 9.21 12.40 -4.18
N TYR A 45 8.64 13.60 -4.37
CA TYR A 45 7.97 13.98 -5.60
C TYR A 45 8.91 13.84 -6.82
N GLY A 46 8.43 13.21 -7.89
CA GLY A 46 9.23 12.86 -9.07
C GLY A 46 10.13 11.62 -8.91
N ASN A 47 10.26 11.07 -7.70
CA ASN A 47 11.05 9.86 -7.40
C ASN A 47 10.23 8.81 -6.62
N LEU A 48 8.90 8.89 -6.66
CA LEU A 48 8.03 7.90 -6.04
C LEU A 48 8.17 6.55 -6.74
N SER A 49 8.43 5.50 -5.97
CA SER A 49 8.50 4.12 -6.42
C SER A 49 7.94 3.19 -5.35
N GLY A 50 7.64 1.94 -5.73
CA GLY A 50 7.26 0.93 -4.75
C GLY A 50 8.31 0.76 -3.63
N GLU A 51 9.60 0.85 -3.96
CA GLU A 51 10.69 0.73 -2.99
C GLU A 51 10.73 1.92 -2.01
N VAL A 52 10.65 3.15 -2.51
CA VAL A 52 10.58 4.35 -1.65
C VAL A 52 9.36 4.28 -0.74
N THR A 53 8.23 3.83 -1.28
CA THR A 53 6.97 3.72 -0.52
C THR A 53 7.11 2.78 0.67
N VAL A 54 7.62 1.55 0.46
CA VAL A 54 7.72 0.55 1.54
C VAL A 54 8.87 0.81 2.51
N ARG A 55 9.95 1.48 2.08
CA ARG A 55 11.13 1.73 2.93
C ARG A 55 11.07 3.04 3.70
N GLU A 56 10.47 4.09 3.14
CA GLU A 56 10.50 5.43 3.72
C GLU A 56 9.11 5.93 4.09
N ILE A 57 8.13 5.83 3.20
CA ILE A 57 6.81 6.46 3.40
C ILE A 57 6.00 5.72 4.48
N LEU A 58 5.71 4.43 4.28
CA LEU A 58 4.80 3.69 5.15
C LEU A 58 5.29 3.56 6.60
N PRO A 59 6.58 3.31 6.89
CA PRO A 59 7.08 3.29 8.27
C PRO A 59 6.97 4.66 8.97
N THR A 60 7.00 5.76 8.20
CA THR A 60 6.91 7.13 8.73
C THR A 60 5.47 7.46 9.12
N VAL A 61 4.52 7.18 8.23
CA VAL A 61 3.10 7.51 8.46
C VAL A 61 2.38 6.48 9.33
N ARG A 62 2.98 5.30 9.53
CA ARG A 62 2.46 4.21 10.39
C ARG A 62 1.03 3.82 10.05
N THR A 63 0.72 3.78 8.75
CA THR A 63 -0.57 3.30 8.21
C THR A 63 -0.43 1.89 7.66
N GLY A 64 -1.52 1.13 7.65
CA GLY A 64 -1.53 -0.26 7.18
C GLY A 64 -1.01 -1.27 8.20
N ASN A 65 -1.39 -1.15 9.49
CA ASN A 65 -0.89 -2.04 10.55
C ASN A 65 -1.22 -3.51 10.29
N LEU A 66 -2.42 -3.81 9.80
CA LEU A 66 -2.86 -5.19 9.53
C LEU A 66 -2.25 -5.75 8.25
N GLN A 67 -2.30 -4.96 7.17
CA GLN A 67 -1.80 -5.34 5.87
C GLN A 67 -1.34 -4.10 5.12
N VAL A 68 -0.24 -4.25 4.39
CA VAL A 68 0.19 -3.32 3.37
C VAL A 68 0.13 -4.01 2.00
N ALA A 69 -0.39 -3.30 1.01
CA ALA A 69 -0.28 -3.64 -0.40
C ALA A 69 0.09 -2.37 -1.20
N VAL A 70 1.23 -2.39 -1.89
CA VAL A 70 1.67 -1.31 -2.78
C VAL A 70 1.70 -1.86 -4.20
N TYR A 71 0.95 -1.22 -5.08
CA TYR A 71 0.88 -1.57 -6.50
C TYR A 71 1.71 -0.57 -7.29
N ASP A 72 2.87 -1.03 -7.79
CA ASP A 72 3.70 -0.26 -8.70
C ASP A 72 3.37 -0.69 -10.13
N LEU A 73 2.55 0.11 -10.80
CA LEU A 73 2.09 -0.18 -12.17
C LEU A 73 3.15 0.16 -13.23
N THR A 74 4.14 0.98 -12.90
CA THR A 74 5.25 1.33 -13.80
C THR A 74 6.21 0.15 -13.92
N ASP A 75 6.66 -0.39 -12.79
CA ASP A 75 7.57 -1.53 -12.76
C ASP A 75 6.84 -2.88 -12.87
N MET A 76 5.50 -2.87 -12.73
CA MET A 76 4.63 -4.05 -12.67
C MET A 76 5.03 -4.97 -11.52
N VAL A 77 5.09 -4.39 -10.32
CA VAL A 77 5.45 -5.08 -9.09
C VAL A 77 4.38 -4.81 -8.03
N VAL A 78 4.07 -5.82 -7.22
CA VAL A 78 3.34 -5.64 -5.96
C VAL A 78 4.26 -5.89 -4.80
N TRP A 79 4.24 -5.00 -3.81
CA TRP A 79 4.85 -5.23 -2.51
C TRP A 79 3.76 -5.47 -1.48
N THR A 80 3.90 -6.50 -0.66
CA THR A 80 2.92 -6.78 0.39
C THR A 80 3.58 -7.27 1.67
N ALA A 81 3.00 -6.89 2.80
CA ALA A 81 3.32 -7.39 4.12
C ALA A 81 2.01 -7.54 4.91
N ASN A 82 1.97 -8.52 5.80
CA ASN A 82 0.88 -8.71 6.76
C ASN A 82 1.43 -8.56 8.18
N ALA A 83 0.58 -8.14 9.11
CA ALA A 83 0.88 -8.12 10.53
C ALA A 83 1.36 -9.48 11.03
N GLY A 84 2.11 -9.47 12.13
CA GLY A 84 2.46 -10.70 12.83
C GLY A 84 1.23 -11.39 13.40
N ALA A 85 1.15 -12.71 13.23
CA ALA A 85 0.15 -13.53 13.91
C ALA A 85 0.57 -13.84 15.36
N ASP A 86 -0.38 -14.32 16.17
CA ASP A 86 -0.11 -14.70 17.55
C ASP A 86 1.01 -15.75 17.62
N GLY A 87 2.02 -15.48 18.46
CA GLY A 87 3.17 -16.37 18.66
C GLY A 87 4.27 -16.25 17.59
N GLU A 88 4.14 -15.37 16.61
CA GLU A 88 5.23 -15.06 15.68
C GLU A 88 6.29 -14.14 16.31
N ALA A 89 7.55 -14.33 15.92
CA ALA A 89 8.63 -13.42 16.26
C ALA A 89 8.69 -12.23 15.28
N GLY A 90 9.23 -11.10 15.76
CA GLY A 90 9.43 -9.89 14.96
C GLY A 90 8.36 -8.82 15.19
N PRO A 91 8.34 -7.76 14.37
CA PRO A 91 7.42 -6.65 14.53
C PRO A 91 5.95 -7.06 14.33
N LEU A 92 5.05 -6.43 15.08
CA LEU A 92 3.61 -6.66 14.99
C LEU A 92 3.02 -6.02 13.73
N ASN A 93 3.36 -4.75 13.46
CA ASN A 93 2.72 -3.99 12.39
C ASN A 93 3.28 -4.36 11.02
N ALA A 94 2.43 -4.46 10.01
CA ALA A 94 2.86 -4.82 8.66
C ALA A 94 3.86 -3.82 8.05
N TYR A 95 3.73 -2.51 8.34
CA TYR A 95 4.69 -1.49 7.86
C TYR A 95 6.09 -1.62 8.47
N GLU A 96 6.26 -2.40 9.55
CA GLU A 96 7.57 -2.70 10.16
C GLU A 96 8.13 -4.06 9.70
N ARG A 97 7.33 -4.87 9.00
CA ARG A 97 7.70 -6.23 8.63
C ARG A 97 8.40 -6.28 7.28
N SER A 98 9.05 -7.41 7.01
CA SER A 98 9.67 -7.66 5.72
C SER A 98 8.60 -7.77 4.63
N PHE A 99 8.81 -7.05 3.53
CA PHE A 99 7.91 -7.06 2.39
C PHE A 99 8.23 -8.20 1.44
N VAL A 100 7.18 -8.87 0.95
CA VAL A 100 7.25 -9.77 -0.20
C VAL A 100 7.07 -8.95 -1.46
N LYS A 101 8.02 -9.11 -2.40
CA LYS A 101 7.96 -8.54 -3.75
C LYS A 101 7.40 -9.55 -4.74
N LEU A 102 6.36 -9.18 -5.45
CA LEU A 102 5.72 -9.98 -6.49
C LEU A 102 5.97 -9.34 -7.86
N ASP A 103 6.62 -10.08 -8.75
CA ASP A 103 6.77 -9.69 -10.15
C ASP A 103 5.48 -10.01 -10.92
N MET A 104 4.70 -8.97 -11.23
CA MET A 104 3.39 -9.13 -11.85
C MET A 104 3.48 -9.53 -13.33
N LYS A 105 4.55 -9.12 -14.03
CA LYS A 105 4.80 -9.55 -15.41
C LYS A 105 4.99 -11.07 -15.45
N ARG A 106 5.76 -11.61 -14.50
CA ARG A 106 5.97 -13.05 -14.39
C ARG A 106 4.71 -13.78 -13.92
N LEU A 107 3.98 -13.25 -12.95
CA LEU A 107 2.78 -13.91 -12.43
C LEU A 107 1.67 -14.00 -13.47
N PHE A 108 1.42 -12.92 -14.23
CA PHE A 108 0.36 -12.91 -15.23
C PHE A 108 0.68 -13.66 -16.52
N SER A 109 1.93 -14.09 -16.72
CA SER A 109 2.31 -14.99 -17.82
C SER A 109 2.15 -16.48 -17.47
N GLN A 110 1.87 -16.80 -16.20
CA GLN A 110 1.61 -18.17 -15.78
C GLN A 110 0.22 -18.65 -16.21
N GLU A 111 0.11 -19.97 -16.42
CA GLU A 111 -1.18 -20.60 -16.67
C GLU A 111 -2.11 -20.40 -15.46
N ARG A 112 -3.38 -20.06 -15.72
CA ARG A 112 -4.33 -19.75 -14.64
C ARG A 112 -4.54 -20.99 -13.75
N PRO A 113 -4.54 -20.84 -12.41
CA PRO A 113 -4.84 -21.96 -11.53
C PRO A 113 -6.22 -22.54 -11.84
N THR A 114 -6.29 -23.83 -12.15
CA THR A 114 -7.57 -24.55 -12.23
C THR A 114 -8.04 -24.92 -10.83
N PRO A 115 -9.28 -24.60 -10.44
CA PRO A 115 -9.82 -25.02 -9.15
C PRO A 115 -9.75 -26.55 -9.01
N LYS A 116 -9.26 -27.03 -7.86
CA LYS A 116 -9.44 -28.46 -7.53
C LYS A 116 -10.93 -28.71 -7.36
N GLN A 117 -11.51 -29.58 -8.19
CA GLN A 117 -12.88 -30.04 -7.99
C GLN A 117 -12.97 -30.70 -6.61
N LYS A 118 -13.96 -30.31 -5.80
CA LYS A 118 -14.30 -31.05 -4.59
C LYS A 118 -14.71 -32.46 -5.02
N THR A 119 -13.91 -33.46 -4.65
CA THR A 119 -14.40 -34.83 -4.63
C THR A 119 -15.54 -34.88 -3.63
N ALA A 120 -16.75 -35.24 -4.08
CA ALA A 120 -17.85 -35.49 -3.17
C ALA A 120 -17.48 -36.72 -2.34
N ASP A 121 -17.22 -36.52 -1.05
CA ASP A 121 -17.11 -37.61 -0.10
C ASP A 121 -18.47 -38.31 -0.06
N LYS A 122 -18.55 -39.47 -0.71
CA LYS A 122 -19.61 -40.44 -0.45
C LYS A 122 -19.23 -41.15 0.83
N ASN A 123 -19.94 -40.88 1.92
CA ASN A 123 -20.38 -41.85 2.94
C ASN A 123 -21.25 -41.18 3.99
#